data_AF-A0A0L0F281-F1
#
_entry.id   AF-A0A0L0F281-F1
#
_cell.length_a   1.000
_cell.length_b   1.000
_cell.length_c   1.000
_cell.angle_alpha   90.00
_cell.angle_beta   90.00
_cell.angle_gamma   90.00
#
_symmetry.space_group_name_H-M   'P 1'
#
loop_
_entity.id
_entity.type
_entity.pdbx_description
1 polymer ?
#
loop_
_entity_poly.entity_id
_entity_poly.type
_entity_poly.pdbx_seq_one_letter_code
_entity_poly.pdbx_strand_id
1 'polypeptide(L)'
;MQNKKMNVELRTERIHKTISMIEERYRNSDKEPVHFQILKVQRYLALKYSGLQSVVDLLTKGDKQPDGSEGHLSDIEHTKFQTMTETHIKTASVTQGDRMLRDQERAANRRNNAQTNTQVEDSSTNANKRLKTDN
;
A
#
# COMPACT_ATOMS: atom_id res chain seq x y z
N MET A 1 -28.87 16.61 2.17
CA MET A 1 -28.25 15.25 2.06
C MET A 1 -29.03 14.29 1.17
N GLN A 2 -30.37 14.29 1.20
CA GLN A 2 -31.23 13.37 0.41
C GLN A 2 -30.96 13.40 -1.11
N ASN A 3 -30.86 14.58 -1.72
CA ASN A 3 -30.56 14.73 -3.16
C ASN A 3 -29.20 14.12 -3.57
N LYS A 4 -28.19 14.20 -2.68
CA LYS A 4 -26.86 13.62 -2.93
C LYS A 4 -26.91 12.09 -2.83
N LYS A 5 -27.68 11.55 -1.89
CA LYS A 5 -27.90 10.11 -1.72
C LYS A 5 -28.63 9.50 -2.91
N MET A 6 -29.70 10.15 -3.38
CA MET A 6 -30.46 9.71 -4.56
C MET A 6 -29.63 9.76 -5.84
N ASN A 7 -28.74 10.74 -5.99
CA ASN A 7 -27.83 10.81 -7.14
C ASN A 7 -26.82 9.65 -7.15
N VAL A 8 -26.29 9.26 -5.98
CA VAL A 8 -25.39 8.11 -5.86
C VAL A 8 -26.12 6.81 -6.19
N GLU A 9 -27.32 6.59 -5.66
CA GLU A 9 -28.12 5.39 -5.96
C GLU A 9 -28.44 5.27 -7.47
N LEU A 10 -28.90 6.35 -8.11
CA LEU A 10 -29.16 6.37 -9.55
C LEU A 10 -27.91 6.17 -10.41
N ARG A 11 -26.74 6.60 -9.92
CA ARG A 11 -25.46 6.38 -10.60
C ARG A 11 -25.03 4.93 -10.48
N THR A 12 -25.17 4.35 -9.30
CA THR A 12 -24.85 2.94 -9.03
C THR A 12 -25.75 2.01 -9.85
N GLU A 13 -27.05 2.25 -9.91
CA GLU A 13 -27.97 1.46 -10.75
C GLU A 13 -27.61 1.53 -12.24
N ARG A 14 -27.30 2.73 -12.76
CA ARG A 14 -26.87 2.88 -14.16
C ARG A 14 -25.60 2.10 -14.47
N ILE A 15 -24.64 2.08 -13.55
CA ILE A 15 -23.42 1.29 -13.69
C ILE A 15 -23.76 -0.20 -13.69
N HIS A 16 -24.55 -0.69 -12.73
CA HIS A 16 -24.95 -2.10 -12.69
C HIS A 16 -25.67 -2.54 -13.97
N LYS A 17 -26.64 -1.75 -14.45
CA LYS A 17 -27.34 -2.03 -15.71
C LYS A 17 -26.38 -2.10 -16.90
N THR A 18 -25.41 -1.19 -16.95
CA THR A 18 -24.40 -1.18 -18.02
C THR A 18 -23.52 -2.41 -17.96
N ILE A 19 -23.05 -2.80 -16.77
CA ILE A 19 -22.25 -4.02 -16.57
C ILE A 19 -23.03 -5.25 -17.03
N SER A 20 -24.27 -5.42 -16.58
CA SER A 20 -25.11 -6.55 -17.00
C SER A 20 -25.33 -6.61 -18.51
N MET A 21 -25.53 -5.46 -19.17
CA MET A 21 -25.65 -5.41 -20.63
C MET A 21 -24.35 -5.76 -21.35
N ILE A 22 -23.19 -5.46 -20.77
CA ILE A 22 -21.89 -5.84 -21.35
C ILE A 22 -21.68 -7.34 -21.12
N GLU A 23 -21.89 -7.86 -19.91
CA GLU A 23 -21.78 -9.29 -19.60
C GLU A 23 -22.67 -10.14 -20.50
N GLU A 24 -23.93 -9.74 -20.72
CA GLU A 24 -24.83 -10.47 -21.62
C GLU A 24 -24.31 -10.52 -23.06
N ARG A 25 -23.77 -9.40 -23.57
CA ARG A 25 -23.20 -9.33 -24.93
C ARG A 25 -21.97 -10.21 -25.11
N TYR A 26 -21.20 -10.41 -24.05
CA TYR A 26 -19.96 -11.22 -24.09
C TYR A 26 -20.14 -12.60 -23.45
N ARG A 27 -21.35 -13.00 -23.04
CA ARG A 27 -21.64 -14.26 -22.34
C ARG A 27 -21.10 -15.50 -23.08
N ASN A 28 -21.15 -15.48 -24.41
CA ASN A 28 -20.71 -16.58 -25.27
C ASN A 28 -19.42 -16.26 -26.04
N SER A 29 -18.69 -15.24 -25.60
CA SER A 29 -17.41 -14.88 -26.17
C SER A 29 -16.30 -15.65 -25.44
N ASP A 30 -15.21 -15.98 -26.15
CA ASP A 30 -13.99 -16.51 -25.51
C ASP A 30 -13.22 -15.45 -24.70
N LYS A 31 -13.87 -14.32 -24.39
CA LYS A 31 -13.28 -13.20 -23.67
C LYS A 31 -13.54 -13.41 -22.18
N GLU A 32 -12.56 -13.00 -21.39
CA GLU A 32 -12.68 -13.04 -19.94
C GLU A 32 -13.89 -12.21 -19.46
N PRO A 33 -14.69 -12.74 -18.50
CA PRO A 33 -15.80 -12.00 -17.91
C PRO A 33 -15.42 -10.58 -17.48
N VAL A 34 -16.30 -9.62 -17.78
CA VAL A 34 -16.12 -8.19 -17.48
C VAL A 34 -15.77 -7.95 -16.02
N HIS A 35 -16.40 -8.71 -15.12
CA HIS A 35 -16.11 -8.67 -13.69
C HIS A 35 -14.62 -8.84 -13.37
N PHE A 36 -13.94 -9.80 -14.02
CA PHE A 36 -12.51 -10.03 -13.81
C PHE A 36 -11.64 -8.91 -14.38
N GLN A 37 -12.03 -8.33 -15.52
CA GLN A 37 -11.33 -7.18 -16.09
C GLN A 37 -11.41 -5.96 -15.15
N ILE A 38 -12.59 -5.68 -14.58
CA ILE A 38 -12.76 -4.61 -13.58
C ILE A 38 -11.89 -4.85 -12.35
N LEU A 39 -11.86 -6.08 -11.84
CA LEU A 39 -11.02 -6.45 -10.70
C LEU A 39 -9.51 -6.28 -11.01
N LYS A 40 -9.05 -6.62 -12.22
CA LYS A 40 -7.66 -6.38 -12.64
C LYS A 40 -7.33 -4.90 -12.64
N VAL A 41 -8.21 -4.05 -13.18
CA VAL A 41 -8.02 -2.59 -13.17
C VAL A 41 -7.97 -2.03 -11.74
N GLN A 42 -8.87 -2.47 -10.86
CA GLN A 42 -8.88 -2.06 -9.46
C GLN A 42 -7.58 -2.43 -8.74
N ARG A 43 -7.09 -3.65 -8.93
CA ARG A 43 -5.82 -4.13 -8.36
C ARG A 43 -4.61 -3.40 -8.93
N TYR A 44 -4.59 -3.12 -10.24
CA TYR A 44 -3.58 -2.27 -10.85
C TYR A 44 -3.54 -0.88 -10.19
N LEU A 45 -4.70 -0.24 -10.01
CA LEU A 45 -4.77 1.06 -9.35
C LEU A 45 -4.26 0.97 -7.90
N ALA A 46 -4.63 -0.08 -7.16
CA ALA A 46 -4.13 -0.30 -5.80
C ALA A 46 -2.60 -0.39 -5.77
N LEU A 47 -1.98 -1.19 -6.64
CA LEU A 47 -0.53 -1.32 -6.71
C LEU A 47 0.16 0.01 -7.06
N LYS A 48 -0.39 0.74 -8.04
CA LYS A 48 0.14 2.05 -8.44
C LYS A 48 0.11 3.04 -7.27
N TYR A 49 -1.00 3.16 -6.57
CA TYR A 49 -1.13 4.08 -5.43
C TYR A 49 -0.38 3.62 -4.17
N SER A 50 -0.08 2.33 -4.04
CA SER A 50 0.81 1.81 -3.00
C SER A 50 2.31 1.97 -3.31
N GLY A 51 2.68 2.62 -4.42
CA GLY A 51 4.08 2.80 -4.82
C GLY A 51 4.75 1.53 -5.37
N LEU A 52 3.95 0.52 -5.72
CA LEU A 52 4.40 -0.77 -6.26
C LEU A 52 4.33 -0.82 -7.79
N GLN A 53 4.54 0.32 -8.46
CA GLN A 53 4.49 0.41 -9.92
C GLN A 53 5.51 -0.53 -10.60
N SER A 54 6.69 -0.73 -10.00
CA SER A 54 7.70 -1.67 -10.53
C SER A 54 7.20 -3.11 -10.60
N VAL A 55 6.32 -3.52 -9.68
CA VAL A 55 5.67 -4.83 -9.70
C VAL A 55 4.74 -4.93 -10.91
N VAL A 56 3.98 -3.87 -11.16
CA VAL A 56 3.08 -3.79 -12.33
C VAL A 56 3.87 -3.83 -13.64
N ASP A 57 4.93 -3.04 -13.76
CA ASP A 57 5.75 -3.02 -14.98
C ASP A 57 6.41 -4.37 -15.22
N LEU A 58 6.86 -5.05 -14.17
CA LEU A 58 7.38 -6.42 -14.26
C LEU A 58 6.32 -7.40 -14.76
N LEU A 59 5.07 -7.26 -14.30
CA LEU A 59 3.95 -8.12 -14.70
C LEU A 59 3.60 -7.92 -16.18
N THR A 60 3.47 -6.67 -16.61
CA THR A 60 3.16 -6.30 -17.99
C THR A 60 4.29 -6.69 -18.96
N LYS A 61 5.56 -6.51 -18.55
CA LYS A 61 6.72 -6.88 -19.36
C LYS A 61 7.06 -8.37 -19.37
N GLY A 62 6.72 -9.09 -18.30
CA GLY A 62 6.97 -10.53 -18.17
C GLY A 62 6.01 -11.35 -19.02
N ASP A 63 4.83 -10.80 -19.33
CA ASP A 63 3.81 -11.42 -20.16
C ASP A 63 3.96 -10.99 -21.62
N LYS A 64 5.18 -11.13 -22.18
CA LYS A 64 5.43 -10.76 -23.58
C LYS A 64 4.59 -11.61 -24.50
N GLN A 65 3.99 -10.97 -25.49
CA GLN A 65 3.31 -11.68 -26.56
C GLN A 65 4.34 -12.42 -27.44
N PRO A 66 3.92 -13.44 -28.22
CA PRO A 66 4.82 -14.21 -29.09
C PRO A 66 5.57 -13.37 -30.13
N ASP A 67 5.04 -12.19 -30.46
CA ASP A 67 5.63 -11.22 -31.38
C ASP A 67 6.69 -10.32 -30.71
N GLY A 68 6.92 -10.49 -29.40
CA GLY A 68 7.88 -9.73 -28.62
C GLY A 68 7.37 -8.38 -28.11
N SER A 69 6.12 -8.01 -28.41
CA SER A 69 5.48 -6.82 -27.85
C SER A 69 5.29 -6.97 -26.33
N GLU A 70 5.28 -5.83 -25.62
CA GLU A 70 4.94 -5.84 -24.19
C GLU A 70 3.49 -6.27 -24.02
N GLY A 71 3.24 -7.19 -23.07
CA GLY A 71 1.90 -7.66 -22.79
C GLY A 71 1.00 -6.55 -22.27
N HIS A 72 -0.31 -6.73 -22.38
CA HIS A 72 -1.27 -5.84 -21.74
C HIS A 72 -1.81 -6.44 -20.44
N LEU A 73 -2.32 -5.60 -19.54
CA LEU A 73 -3.01 -6.07 -18.33
C LEU A 73 -4.19 -7.00 -18.65
N SER A 74 -4.81 -6.84 -19.82
CA SER A 74 -5.85 -7.73 -20.32
C SER A 74 -5.37 -9.14 -20.63
N ASP A 75 -4.09 -9.29 -20.96
CA ASP A 75 -3.51 -10.52 -21.50
C ASP A 75 -3.11 -11.47 -20.37
N ILE A 76 -2.75 -10.91 -19.21
CA ILE A 76 -2.40 -11.66 -18.02
C ILE A 76 -3.63 -12.37 -17.48
N GLU A 77 -3.56 -13.68 -17.25
CA GLU A 77 -4.62 -14.47 -16.62
C GLU A 77 -5.03 -13.89 -15.24
N HIS A 78 -6.34 -13.84 -14.94
CA HIS A 78 -6.84 -13.27 -13.67
C HIS A 78 -6.25 -13.93 -12.42
N THR A 79 -6.22 -15.25 -12.38
CA THR A 79 -5.74 -16.04 -11.24
C THR A 79 -4.28 -15.69 -10.93
N LYS A 80 -3.44 -15.71 -11.97
CA LYS A 80 -2.02 -15.31 -11.94
C LYS A 80 -1.87 -13.87 -11.43
N PHE A 81 -2.64 -12.92 -11.98
CA PHE A 81 -2.59 -11.52 -11.55
C PHE A 81 -3.03 -11.34 -10.08
N GLN A 82 -4.09 -12.05 -9.65
CA GLN A 82 -4.60 -12.00 -8.29
C GLN A 82 -3.55 -12.49 -7.27
N THR A 83 -3.06 -13.72 -7.43
CA THR A 83 -2.13 -14.35 -6.47
C THR A 83 -0.87 -13.51 -6.28
N MET A 84 -0.31 -13.00 -7.38
CA MET A 84 0.89 -12.17 -7.31
C MET A 84 0.62 -10.80 -6.69
N THR A 85 -0.51 -10.17 -7.01
CA THR A 85 -0.89 -8.88 -6.41
C THR A 85 -1.02 -8.99 -4.90
N GLU A 86 -1.75 -10.01 -4.42
CA GLU A 86 -1.94 -10.26 -2.99
C GLU A 86 -0.61 -10.51 -2.28
N THR A 87 0.29 -11.28 -2.91
CA THR A 87 1.62 -11.56 -2.36
C THR A 87 2.46 -10.29 -2.21
N HIS A 88 2.51 -9.44 -3.24
CA HIS A 88 3.33 -8.22 -3.20
C HIS A 88 2.78 -7.18 -2.23
N ILE A 89 1.45 -7.01 -2.16
CA ILE A 89 0.82 -6.14 -1.16
C ILE A 89 1.18 -6.64 0.25
N LYS A 90 1.03 -7.94 0.51
CA LYS A 90 1.36 -8.52 1.81
C LYS A 90 2.82 -8.29 2.20
N THR A 91 3.76 -8.56 1.30
CA THR A 91 5.19 -8.34 1.55
C THR A 91 5.53 -6.87 1.77
N ALA A 92 4.94 -5.97 0.99
CA ALA A 92 5.11 -4.53 1.14
C ALA A 92 4.59 -4.05 2.50
N SER A 93 3.39 -4.50 2.91
CA SER A 93 2.81 -4.18 4.21
C SER A 93 3.67 -4.67 5.38
N VAL A 94 4.18 -5.90 5.31
CA VAL A 94 5.10 -6.44 6.35
C VAL A 94 6.37 -5.59 6.43
N THR A 95 7.00 -5.31 5.28
CA THR A 95 8.22 -4.51 5.23
C THR A 95 8.01 -3.10 5.78
N GLN A 96 6.86 -2.48 5.49
CA GLN A 96 6.49 -1.18 6.02
C GLN A 96 6.28 -1.23 7.54
N GLY A 97 5.56 -2.24 8.04
CA GLY A 97 5.37 -2.45 9.48
C GLY A 97 6.70 -2.60 10.23
N ASP A 98 7.61 -3.41 9.70
CA ASP A 98 8.94 -3.61 10.30
C ASP A 98 9.78 -2.32 10.31
N ARG A 99 9.68 -1.51 9.26
CA ARG A 99 10.35 -0.19 9.21
C ARG A 99 9.79 0.73 10.29
N MET A 100 8.47 0.80 10.41
CA MET A 100 7.82 1.63 11.44
C MET A 100 8.21 1.19 12.86
N LEU A 101 8.28 -0.11 13.12
CA LEU A 101 8.71 -0.64 14.42
C LEU A 101 10.15 -0.24 14.73
N ARG A 102 11.08 -0.42 13.78
CA ARG A 102 12.49 -0.01 13.95
C ARG A 102 12.64 1.49 14.17
N ASP A 103 11.87 2.31 13.47
CA ASP A 103 11.91 3.76 13.63
C ASP A 103 11.34 4.20 14.99
N GLN A 104 10.31 3.51 15.48
CA GLN A 104 9.78 3.70 16.83
C GLN A 104 10.82 3.35 17.90
N GLU A 105 11.52 2.22 17.77
CA GLU A 105 12.60 1.82 18.68
C GLU A 105 13.76 2.83 18.68
N ARG A 106 14.17 3.32 17.51
CA ARG A 106 15.19 4.38 17.40
C ARG A 106 14.75 5.68 18.06
N ALA A 107 13.49 6.08 17.88
CA ALA A 107 12.95 7.28 18.52
C ALA A 107 12.90 7.13 20.05
N ALA A 108 12.52 5.96 20.55
CA ALA A 108 12.53 5.66 21.99
C ALA A 108 13.95 5.68 22.58
N ASN A 109 14.92 5.02 21.92
CA ASN A 109 16.32 5.03 22.36
C ASN A 109 16.92 6.44 22.40
N ARG A 110 16.60 7.31 21.42
CA ARG A 110 17.03 8.71 21.45
C ARG A 110 16.49 9.47 22.66
N ARG A 111 15.22 9.26 23.03
CA ARG A 111 14.63 9.89 24.23
C ARG A 111 15.32 9.41 25.50
N ASN A 112 15.56 8.11 25.62
CA ASN A 112 16.25 7.53 26.78
C ASN A 112 17.67 8.09 26.93
N ASN A 113 18.45 8.16 25.86
CA ASN A 113 19.81 8.73 25.92
C ASN A 113 19.82 10.23 26.26
N ALA A 114 18.87 11.01 25.74
CA ALA A 114 18.77 12.44 26.10
C ALA A 114 18.44 12.63 27.59
N GLN A 115 17.60 11.76 28.16
CA GLN A 115 17.22 11.78 29.56
C GLN A 115 18.34 11.29 30.49
N THR A 116 19.20 10.38 30.02
CA THR A 116 20.34 9.87 30.79
C THR A 116 21.46 10.91 30.85
N ASN A 117 21.75 11.61 29.75
CA ASN A 117 22.75 12.68 29.74
C ASN A 117 22.37 13.89 30.61
N THR A 118 21.09 14.28 30.65
CA THR A 118 20.63 15.36 31.54
C THR A 118 20.78 14.99 33.02
N GLN A 119 20.54 13.72 33.38
CA GLN A 119 20.75 13.24 34.75
C GLN A 119 22.25 13.19 35.16
N VAL A 120 23.15 12.92 34.20
CA VAL A 120 24.61 12.92 34.43
C VAL A 120 25.15 14.34 34.62
N GLU A 121 24.66 15.33 33.85
CA GLU A 121 25.05 16.74 34.02
C GLU A 121 24.58 17.33 35.36
N ASP A 122 23.36 17.02 35.80
CA ASP A 122 22.85 17.45 37.11
C ASP A 122 23.63 16.82 38.28
N SER A 123 24.10 15.58 38.11
CA SER A 123 24.91 14.87 39.13
C SER A 123 26.35 15.38 39.19
N SER A 124 26.91 15.84 38.07
CA SER A 124 28.26 16.44 37.98
C SER A 124 28.34 17.81 38.63
N THR A 125 27.25 18.58 38.63
CA THR A 125 27.24 19.97 39.11
C THR A 125 27.13 20.09 40.64
N ASN A 126 26.72 19.02 41.34
CA ASN A 126 26.53 19.02 42.80
C ASN A 126 27.75 18.57 43.63
N ALA A 127 28.84 18.10 43.01
CA ALA A 127 30.00 17.58 43.74
C ALA A 127 30.92 18.67 44.35
N ASN A 128 30.78 19.94 43.96
CA ASN A 128 31.77 20.98 44.31
C ASN A 128 31.36 21.99 45.40
N LYS A 129 30.27 21.79 46.15
CA LYS A 129 29.92 22.68 47.28
C LYS A 129 30.20 22.04 48.64
N ARG A 130 31.48 21.82 48.94
CA ARG A 130 31.93 21.58 50.33
C ARG A 130 33.36 22.05 50.54
N LEU A 131 33.57 23.37 50.54
CA LEU A 131 34.67 23.97 51.28
C LEU A 131 34.07 24.87 52.36
N LYS A 132 34.00 24.33 53.58
CA LYS A 132 33.84 25.14 54.79
C LYS A 132 35.19 25.77 55.07
N THR A 133 35.25 27.09 55.16
CA THR A 133 36.31 27.79 55.87
C THR A 133 35.72 28.30 57.18
N ASP A 134 36.04 27.60 58.26
CA ASP A 134 35.88 28.09 59.64
C ASP A 134 37.11 28.95 59.99
N ASN A 135 36.81 30.07 60.66
CA ASN A 135 37.66 31.06 61.36
C ASN A 135 38.72 31.85 60.59
#